data_AF-A0A8S1CDC4-F1
#
_entry.id   AF-A0A8S1CDC4-F1
#
_cell.length_a   1.000
_cell.length_b   1.000
_cell.length_c   1.000
_cell.angle_alpha   90.00
_cell.angle_beta   90.00
_cell.angle_gamma   90.00
#
_symmetry.space_group_name_H-M   'P 1'
#
loop_
_entity.id
_entity.type
_entity.pdbx_description
1 polymer ?
#
loop_
_entity_poly.entity_id
_entity_poly.type
_entity_poly.pdbx_seq_one_letter_code
_entity_poly.pdbx_strand_id
1 'polypeptide(L)'
;MPHSLLTRLFSIAESQRAYRFVQGKDWGFKKFIRRDFLLDEANGLLPDDKLTIFCEVSVVADSVNISGQSNTVQFKVPECRLSDDFGQLFENQKFSDVTLAVAGREFQAHKAILAARSPVFAAMFEHEMEERKHNRVEIADVDHEVLREMLRFIYTGRATNLEKMADDLLAAADKYALDRLKVMCEEALCTNLSIDNVADTLILADLHSADQLKAQAIEYINTLVLVSLCSFGTEWRRLLEPLLKRT
;
A
#
# COMPACT_ATOMS: atom_id res chain seq x y z
N MET A 1 -13.91 2.14 -30.40
CA MET A 1 -13.04 1.98 -31.60
C MET A 1 -13.23 0.56 -32.14
N PRO A 2 -13.49 0.35 -33.44
CA PRO A 2 -13.68 -0.99 -33.97
C PRO A 2 -12.37 -1.77 -33.96
N HIS A 3 -12.46 -3.05 -33.62
CA HIS A 3 -11.35 -3.99 -33.39
C HIS A 3 -10.36 -4.08 -34.59
N SER A 4 -10.78 -3.70 -35.80
CA SER A 4 -9.99 -3.76 -37.04
C SER A 4 -8.96 -2.64 -37.21
N LEU A 5 -9.14 -1.48 -36.58
CA LEU A 5 -8.18 -0.36 -36.63
C LEU A 5 -7.01 -0.57 -35.66
N LEU A 6 -7.29 -1.14 -34.49
CA LEU A 6 -6.26 -1.53 -33.52
C LEU A 6 -5.30 -2.56 -34.13
N THR A 7 -5.80 -3.63 -34.77
CA THR A 7 -4.96 -4.66 -35.39
C THR A 7 -4.10 -4.11 -36.54
N ARG A 8 -4.52 -3.05 -37.24
CA ARG A 8 -3.71 -2.40 -38.28
C ARG A 8 -2.63 -1.46 -37.72
N LEU A 9 -2.89 -0.77 -36.61
CA LEU A 9 -1.91 0.10 -35.95
C LEU A 9 -0.78 -0.68 -35.26
N PHE A 10 -1.09 -1.84 -34.66
CA PHE A 10 -0.08 -2.74 -34.07
C PHE A 10 0.95 -3.26 -35.08
N SER A 11 0.64 -3.27 -36.37
CA SER A 11 1.51 -3.83 -37.40
C SER A 11 2.50 -2.82 -38.02
N ILE A 12 2.49 -1.55 -37.60
CA ILE A 12 3.32 -0.50 -38.24
C ILE A 12 4.76 -0.52 -37.72
N ALA A 13 4.95 -0.63 -36.39
CA ALA A 13 6.27 -0.75 -35.82
C ALA A 13 6.23 -1.35 -34.40
N GLU A 14 6.79 -2.54 -34.26
CA GLU A 14 6.94 -3.24 -32.98
C GLU A 14 8.44 -3.52 -32.75
N SER A 15 8.93 -3.26 -31.54
CA SER A 15 10.29 -3.65 -31.16
C SER A 15 10.27 -4.98 -30.43
N GLN A 16 11.00 -5.97 -30.95
CA GLN A 16 11.18 -7.27 -30.29
C GLN A 16 12.24 -7.25 -29.17
N ARG A 17 12.83 -6.09 -28.86
CA ARG A 17 13.88 -5.94 -27.85
C ARG A 17 13.55 -4.81 -26.90
N ALA A 18 13.86 -5.02 -25.63
CA ALA A 18 13.90 -3.97 -24.62
C ALA A 18 15.18 -3.13 -24.81
N TYR A 19 15.04 -1.81 -24.76
CA TYR A 19 16.15 -0.88 -24.81
C TYR A 19 16.40 -0.28 -23.44
N ARG A 20 17.67 -0.03 -23.12
CA ARG A 20 18.03 0.74 -21.93
C ARG A 20 17.76 2.22 -22.17
N PHE A 21 16.89 2.79 -21.35
CA PHE A 21 16.65 4.23 -21.30
C PHE A 21 17.62 4.88 -20.31
N VAL A 22 18.23 5.99 -20.73
CA VAL A 22 19.06 6.87 -19.90
C VAL A 22 18.66 8.31 -20.19
N GLN A 23 18.85 9.20 -19.23
CA GLN A 23 18.46 10.61 -19.38
C GLN A 23 19.08 11.21 -20.66
N GLY A 24 18.25 11.86 -21.48
CA GLY A 24 18.67 12.48 -22.74
C GLY A 24 18.80 11.53 -23.94
N LYS A 25 18.42 10.25 -23.80
CA LYS A 25 18.43 9.28 -24.90
C LYS A 25 17.01 8.89 -25.29
N ASP A 26 16.73 8.95 -26.58
CA ASP A 26 15.49 8.46 -27.19
C ASP A 26 15.69 7.15 -27.96
N TRP A 27 14.58 6.47 -28.20
CA TRP A 27 14.52 5.27 -29.03
C TRP A 27 13.23 5.32 -29.85
N GLY A 28 13.30 4.89 -31.10
CA GLY A 28 12.15 4.86 -31.99
C GLY A 28 12.52 4.51 -33.42
N PHE A 29 11.54 4.60 -34.31
CA PHE A 29 11.71 4.26 -35.71
C PHE A 29 11.87 5.54 -36.53
N LYS A 30 13.10 5.80 -37.02
CA LYS A 30 13.37 6.96 -37.90
C LYS A 30 12.50 7.01 -39.15
N LYS A 31 12.01 5.85 -39.59
CA LYS A 31 11.10 5.69 -40.74
C LYS A 31 9.85 4.93 -40.29
N PHE A 32 9.05 5.57 -39.44
CA PHE A 32 7.85 4.96 -38.86
C PHE A 32 6.74 4.72 -39.89
N ILE A 33 6.37 5.72 -40.68
CA ILE A 33 5.34 5.63 -41.72
C ILE A 33 5.71 6.51 -42.90
N ARG A 34 5.38 6.07 -44.12
CA ARG A 34 5.58 6.90 -45.32
C ARG A 34 4.51 8.00 -45.38
N ARG A 35 4.92 9.20 -45.79
CA ARG A 35 4.04 10.37 -45.83
C ARG A 35 2.88 10.22 -46.83
N ASP A 36 3.14 9.64 -47.99
CA ASP A 36 2.12 9.38 -49.01
C ASP A 36 1.05 8.40 -48.51
N PHE A 37 1.46 7.33 -47.83
CA PHE A 37 0.54 6.38 -47.22
C PHE A 37 -0.29 6.99 -46.09
N LEU A 38 0.31 7.88 -45.28
CA LEU A 38 -0.38 8.58 -44.20
C LEU A 38 -1.44 9.56 -44.72
N LEU A 39 -1.15 10.28 -45.82
CA LEU A 39 -2.02 11.31 -46.39
C LEU A 39 -3.12 10.78 -47.32
N ASP A 40 -3.05 9.51 -47.72
CA ASP A 40 -4.06 8.88 -48.55
C ASP A 40 -5.34 8.62 -47.74
N GLU A 41 -6.41 9.35 -48.05
CA GLU A 41 -7.72 9.27 -47.39
C GLU A 41 -8.29 7.84 -47.39
N ALA A 42 -7.95 7.01 -48.39
CA ALA A 42 -8.39 5.62 -48.45
C ALA A 42 -7.86 4.78 -47.27
N ASN A 43 -6.77 5.20 -46.63
CA ASN A 43 -6.18 4.51 -45.48
C ASN A 43 -6.84 4.92 -44.15
N GLY A 44 -7.58 6.03 -44.11
CA GLY A 44 -8.34 6.45 -42.93
C GLY A 44 -7.50 6.75 -41.67
N LEU A 45 -6.22 7.11 -41.84
CA LEU A 45 -5.28 7.37 -40.74
C LEU A 45 -5.26 8.82 -40.24
N LEU A 46 -5.93 9.73 -40.97
CA LEU A 46 -6.05 11.16 -40.66
C LEU A 46 -7.52 11.63 -40.69
N PRO A 47 -8.43 11.03 -39.89
CA PRO A 47 -9.78 11.56 -39.77
C PRO A 47 -9.73 12.99 -39.21
N ASP A 48 -10.45 13.91 -39.86
CA ASP A 48 -10.48 15.35 -39.52
C ASP A 48 -9.08 16.01 -39.44
N ASP A 49 -8.15 15.58 -40.30
CA ASP A 49 -6.75 16.04 -40.33
C ASP A 49 -6.00 15.84 -38.99
N LYS A 50 -6.42 14.83 -38.20
CA LYS A 50 -5.81 14.48 -36.92
C LYS A 50 -5.09 13.13 -36.97
N LEU A 51 -3.79 13.15 -36.71
CA LEU A 51 -3.01 11.95 -36.48
C LEU A 51 -3.07 11.52 -35.01
N THR A 52 -3.59 10.32 -34.76
CA THR A 52 -3.56 9.70 -33.43
C THR A 52 -2.47 8.64 -33.39
N ILE A 53 -1.44 8.83 -32.56
CA ILE A 53 -0.35 7.87 -32.36
C ILE A 53 -0.63 7.08 -31.08
N PHE A 54 -0.63 5.75 -31.19
CA PHE A 54 -0.71 4.86 -30.04
C PHE A 54 0.68 4.30 -29.73
N CYS A 55 1.08 4.35 -28.46
CA CYS A 55 2.36 3.84 -27.99
C CYS A 55 2.13 2.94 -26.79
N GLU A 56 2.56 1.69 -26.90
CA GLU A 56 2.56 0.73 -25.81
C GLU A 56 3.99 0.53 -25.31
N VAL A 57 4.17 0.60 -24.00
CA VAL A 57 5.49 0.49 -23.35
C VAL A 57 5.45 -0.65 -22.36
N SER A 58 6.33 -1.64 -22.53
CA SER A 58 6.57 -2.72 -21.58
C SER A 58 7.91 -2.51 -20.89
N VAL A 59 7.89 -2.42 -19.56
CA VAL A 59 9.11 -2.28 -18.74
C VAL A 59 9.47 -3.62 -18.14
N VAL A 60 10.70 -4.07 -18.36
CA VAL A 60 11.22 -5.34 -17.81
C VAL A 60 12.17 -5.01 -16.67
N ALA A 61 11.91 -5.59 -15.50
CA ALA A 61 12.79 -5.52 -14.33
C ALA A 61 13.20 -6.95 -13.93
N ASP A 62 14.47 -7.13 -13.57
CA ASP A 62 14.96 -8.41 -13.05
C ASP A 62 14.34 -8.68 -11.67
N SER A 63 13.76 -9.86 -11.49
CA SER A 63 13.34 -10.37 -10.18
C SER A 63 14.17 -11.58 -9.78
N VAL A 64 14.56 -11.64 -8.51
CA VAL A 64 15.28 -12.80 -7.95
C VAL A 64 14.26 -13.72 -7.30
N ASN A 65 14.14 -14.94 -7.81
CA ASN A 65 13.32 -15.97 -7.19
C ASN A 65 14.02 -16.52 -5.94
N ILE A 66 13.52 -16.21 -4.76
CA ILE A 66 13.99 -16.80 -3.50
C ILE A 66 13.25 -18.13 -3.30
N SER A 67 13.81 -19.23 -3.80
CA SER A 67 13.34 -20.58 -3.46
C SER A 67 13.94 -21.02 -2.13
N GLY A 68 13.10 -21.39 -1.16
CA GLY A 68 13.53 -22.00 0.10
C GLY A 68 14.32 -23.30 -0.12
N GLN A 69 15.24 -23.61 0.79
CA GLN A 69 16.14 -24.77 0.72
C GLN A 69 15.34 -26.08 0.49
N SER A 70 15.56 -26.73 -0.67
CA SER A 70 15.03 -28.05 -0.96
C SER A 70 15.96 -29.10 -0.37
N ASN A 71 15.60 -29.65 0.79
CA ASN A 71 16.30 -30.79 1.37
C ASN A 71 16.07 -32.03 0.50
N THR A 72 17.16 -32.76 0.18
CA THR A 72 17.19 -33.97 -0.65
C THR A 72 16.53 -35.20 -0.01
N VAL A 73 15.97 -35.06 1.20
CA VAL A 73 15.27 -36.12 1.94
C VAL A 73 13.88 -35.63 2.31
N GLN A 74 12.84 -36.24 1.75
CA GLN A 74 11.43 -35.85 1.95
C GLN A 74 10.89 -36.37 3.30
N PHE A 75 11.24 -35.70 4.39
CA PHE A 75 10.47 -35.83 5.62
C PHE A 75 9.20 -34.97 5.54
N LYS A 76 8.03 -35.56 5.79
CA LYS A 76 6.77 -34.81 5.93
C LYS A 76 6.71 -34.16 7.31
N VAL A 77 7.34 -32.99 7.44
CA VAL A 77 7.26 -32.17 8.65
C VAL A 77 5.90 -31.46 8.67
N PRO A 78 5.07 -31.62 9.72
CA PRO A 78 3.84 -30.84 9.85
C PRO A 78 4.13 -29.34 9.94
N GLU A 79 3.19 -28.52 9.48
CA GLU A 79 3.32 -27.06 9.56
C GLU A 79 3.39 -26.55 11.01
N CYS A 80 4.13 -25.47 11.22
CA CYS A 80 4.21 -24.81 12.51
C CYS A 80 2.85 -24.17 12.85
N ARG A 81 2.24 -24.58 13.97
CA ARG A 81 0.94 -24.08 14.42
C ARG A 81 1.00 -23.03 15.54
N LEU A 82 2.20 -22.54 15.87
CA LEU A 82 2.41 -21.61 16.99
C LEU A 82 1.43 -20.43 16.96
N SER A 83 1.31 -19.77 15.81
CA SER A 83 0.39 -18.65 15.62
C SER A 83 -1.07 -19.04 15.85
N ASP A 84 -1.49 -20.23 15.44
CA ASP A 84 -2.87 -20.66 15.57
C ASP A 84 -3.18 -21.07 17.01
N ASP A 85 -2.23 -21.73 17.67
CA ASP A 85 -2.33 -22.13 19.09
C ASP A 85 -2.42 -20.88 20.00
N PHE A 86 -1.64 -19.82 19.73
CA PHE A 86 -1.76 -18.54 20.43
C PHE A 86 -3.05 -17.78 20.08
N GLY A 87 -3.50 -17.83 18.82
CA GLY A 87 -4.81 -17.30 18.44
C GLY A 87 -5.95 -17.94 19.24
N GLN A 88 -5.88 -19.24 19.50
CA GLN A 88 -6.86 -19.94 20.33
C GLN A 88 -6.83 -19.52 21.80
N LEU A 89 -5.68 -19.09 22.34
CA LEU A 89 -5.63 -18.53 23.70
C LEU A 89 -6.43 -17.23 23.80
N PHE A 90 -6.34 -16.38 22.78
CA PHE A 90 -7.11 -15.14 22.72
C PHE A 90 -8.62 -15.41 22.59
N GLU A 91 -9.04 -16.25 21.63
CA GLU A 91 -10.46 -16.52 21.39
C GLU A 91 -11.14 -17.24 22.57
N ASN A 92 -10.43 -18.17 23.22
CA ASN A 92 -11.00 -18.94 24.34
C ASN A 92 -10.78 -18.27 25.71
N GLN A 93 -10.00 -17.19 25.78
CA GLN A 93 -9.77 -16.38 26.98
C GLN A 93 -9.16 -17.14 28.19
N LYS A 94 -8.59 -18.33 27.95
CA LYS A 94 -8.06 -19.20 29.02
C LYS A 94 -6.76 -18.66 29.58
N PHE A 95 -6.62 -18.66 30.91
CA PHE A 95 -5.42 -18.23 31.64
C PHE A 95 -5.10 -16.73 31.54
N SER A 96 -6.10 -15.93 31.18
CA SER A 96 -5.98 -14.48 31.12
C SER A 96 -5.72 -13.87 32.50
N ASP A 97 -4.89 -12.83 32.54
CA ASP A 97 -4.44 -12.14 33.76
C ASP A 97 -4.60 -10.61 33.67
N VAL A 98 -5.26 -10.12 32.61
CA VAL A 98 -5.65 -8.72 32.43
C VAL A 98 -6.94 -8.58 31.63
N THR A 99 -7.77 -7.61 32.03
CA THR A 99 -8.96 -7.17 31.30
C THR A 99 -8.68 -5.86 30.55
N LEU A 100 -8.95 -5.83 29.25
CA LEU A 100 -8.92 -4.60 28.45
C LEU A 100 -10.37 -4.15 28.22
N ALA A 101 -10.73 -2.98 28.72
CA ALA A 101 -12.07 -2.43 28.60
C ALA A 101 -12.12 -1.33 27.53
N VAL A 102 -13.11 -1.40 26.64
CA VAL A 102 -13.32 -0.44 25.54
C VAL A 102 -14.81 -0.19 25.36
N ALA A 103 -15.24 1.06 25.47
CA ALA A 103 -16.65 1.47 25.28
C ALA A 103 -17.69 0.58 26.01
N GLY A 104 -17.37 0.12 27.23
CA GLY A 104 -18.24 -0.75 28.03
C GLY A 104 -18.21 -2.24 27.66
N ARG A 105 -17.36 -2.65 26.72
CA ARG A 105 -17.05 -4.04 26.38
C ARG A 105 -15.69 -4.42 26.93
N GLU A 106 -15.44 -5.72 27.10
CA GLU A 106 -14.22 -6.23 27.72
C GLU A 106 -13.59 -7.36 26.92
N PHE A 107 -12.25 -7.35 26.85
CA PHE A 107 -11.43 -8.43 26.34
C PHE A 107 -10.56 -9.00 27.46
N GLN A 108 -10.53 -10.32 27.57
CA GLN A 108 -9.59 -11.04 28.42
C GLN A 108 -8.28 -11.30 27.65
N ALA A 109 -7.13 -10.99 28.26
CA ALA A 109 -5.83 -11.10 27.61
C ALA A 109 -4.72 -11.50 28.59
N HIS A 110 -3.50 -11.63 28.05
CA HIS A 110 -2.31 -12.10 28.77
C HIS A 110 -1.23 -11.03 28.76
N LYS A 111 -0.87 -10.51 29.93
CA LYS A 111 0.15 -9.46 30.09
C LYS A 111 1.47 -9.84 29.45
N ALA A 112 1.92 -11.08 29.65
CA ALA A 112 3.18 -11.57 29.08
C ALA A 112 3.21 -11.49 27.55
N ILE A 113 2.10 -11.84 26.88
CA ILE A 113 2.01 -11.79 25.41
C ILE A 113 1.95 -10.34 24.94
N LEU A 114 1.09 -9.52 25.56
CA LEU A 114 0.96 -8.10 25.22
C LEU A 114 2.29 -7.36 25.40
N ALA A 115 2.96 -7.52 26.55
CA ALA A 115 4.24 -6.89 26.85
C ALA A 115 5.36 -7.35 25.91
N ALA A 116 5.40 -8.64 25.55
CA ALA A 116 6.42 -9.16 24.62
C ALA A 116 6.25 -8.62 23.19
N ARG A 117 5.05 -8.13 22.83
CA ARG A 117 4.68 -7.76 21.45
C ARG A 117 4.46 -6.27 21.26
N SER A 118 4.28 -5.51 22.35
CA SER A 118 4.09 -4.07 22.35
C SER A 118 4.90 -3.43 23.48
N PRO A 119 5.88 -2.58 23.17
CA PRO A 119 6.62 -1.80 24.16
C PRO A 119 5.72 -0.94 25.05
N VAL A 120 4.59 -0.46 24.51
CA VAL A 120 3.61 0.35 25.24
C VAL A 120 2.90 -0.48 26.31
N PHE A 121 2.43 -1.68 25.96
CA PHE A 121 1.89 -2.60 26.97
C PHE A 121 2.97 -3.06 27.97
N ALA A 122 4.21 -3.26 27.53
CA ALA A 122 5.31 -3.61 28.43
C ALA A 122 5.51 -2.54 29.52
N ALA A 123 5.67 -1.27 29.11
CA ALA A 123 5.80 -0.16 30.03
C ALA A 123 4.59 0.00 30.94
N MET A 124 3.38 -0.18 30.39
CA MET A 124 2.12 -0.12 31.14
C MET A 124 2.06 -1.16 32.28
N PHE A 125 2.59 -2.36 32.07
CA PHE A 125 2.55 -3.44 33.07
C PHE A 125 3.78 -3.49 33.98
N GLU A 126 4.89 -2.89 33.58
CA GLU A 126 6.13 -2.87 34.38
C GLU A 126 6.06 -1.82 35.52
N HIS A 127 5.50 -0.65 35.25
CA HIS A 127 5.40 0.43 36.24
C HIS A 127 4.23 0.23 37.22
N GLU A 128 4.34 0.78 38.44
CA GLU A 128 3.29 0.71 39.48
C GLU A 128 2.09 1.65 39.19
N MET A 129 1.53 1.55 37.98
CA MET A 129 0.33 2.30 37.59
C MET A 129 -0.94 1.54 38.02
N GLU A 130 -2.09 2.22 38.03
CA GLU A 130 -3.37 1.65 38.50
C GLU A 130 -3.77 0.40 37.70
N GLU A 131 -3.38 0.33 36.42
CA GLU A 131 -3.57 -0.81 35.53
C GLU A 131 -2.87 -2.07 36.07
N ARG A 132 -1.68 -1.92 36.67
CA ARG A 132 -0.94 -3.01 37.30
C ARG A 132 -1.62 -3.47 38.59
N LYS A 133 -2.20 -2.55 39.36
CA LYS A 133 -2.87 -2.86 40.65
C LYS A 133 -4.21 -3.56 40.44
N HIS A 134 -4.96 -3.17 39.42
CA HIS A 134 -6.31 -3.64 39.18
C HIS A 134 -6.43 -4.70 38.08
N ASN A 135 -5.32 -5.05 37.41
CA ASN A 135 -5.30 -5.97 36.25
C ASN A 135 -6.34 -5.57 35.19
N ARG A 136 -6.55 -4.26 35.02
CA ARG A 136 -7.57 -3.72 34.12
C ARG A 136 -7.07 -2.45 33.46
N VAL A 137 -7.20 -2.39 32.13
CA VAL A 137 -6.77 -1.27 31.29
C VAL A 137 -7.99 -0.68 30.61
N GLU A 138 -8.18 0.63 30.73
CA GLU A 138 -9.22 1.37 30.01
C GLU A 138 -8.66 1.90 28.69
N ILE A 139 -9.32 1.57 27.58
CA ILE A 139 -8.97 2.00 26.24
C ILE A 139 -10.14 2.83 25.70
N ALA A 140 -9.92 4.15 25.57
CA ALA A 140 -10.99 5.10 25.26
C ALA A 140 -11.03 5.53 23.78
N ASP A 141 -9.92 5.36 23.07
CA ASP A 141 -9.62 6.00 21.77
C ASP A 141 -9.37 4.99 20.65
N VAL A 142 -9.84 3.76 20.82
CA VAL A 142 -9.82 2.72 19.80
C VAL A 142 -11.19 2.06 19.75
N ASP A 143 -11.75 1.87 18.55
CA ASP A 143 -13.00 1.13 18.39
C ASP A 143 -12.86 -0.35 18.82
N HIS A 144 -13.96 -0.96 19.26
CA HIS A 144 -13.96 -2.35 19.72
C HIS A 144 -13.47 -3.33 18.64
N GLU A 145 -13.89 -3.19 17.39
CA GLU A 145 -13.49 -4.09 16.31
C GLU A 145 -12.03 -3.87 15.90
N VAL A 146 -11.57 -2.62 15.91
CA VAL A 146 -10.16 -2.27 15.66
C VAL A 146 -9.26 -2.84 16.75
N LEU A 147 -9.65 -2.69 18.01
CA LEU A 147 -8.92 -3.28 19.13
C LEU A 147 -8.88 -4.80 19.03
N ARG A 148 -9.98 -5.45 18.65
CA ARG A 148 -10.02 -6.90 18.45
C ARG A 148 -9.05 -7.36 17.36
N GLU A 149 -9.01 -6.66 16.23
CA GLU A 149 -8.10 -7.00 15.14
C GLU A 149 -6.63 -6.75 15.52
N MET A 150 -6.35 -5.66 16.25
CA MET A 150 -5.03 -5.38 16.81
C MET A 150 -4.58 -6.47 17.79
N LEU A 151 -5.46 -6.89 18.70
CA LEU A 151 -5.17 -7.99 19.63
C LEU A 151 -4.93 -9.29 18.87
N ARG A 152 -5.75 -9.61 17.88
CA ARG A 152 -5.52 -10.79 17.02
C ARG A 152 -4.15 -10.75 16.34
N PHE A 153 -3.72 -9.58 15.86
CA PHE A 153 -2.37 -9.40 15.34
C PHE A 153 -1.30 -9.65 16.41
N ILE A 154 -1.48 -9.16 17.64
CA ILE A 154 -0.51 -9.37 18.73
C ILE A 154 -0.29 -10.88 18.98
N TYR A 155 -1.35 -11.69 18.99
CA TYR A 155 -1.26 -13.13 19.24
C TYR A 155 -0.78 -13.95 18.03
N THR A 156 -1.12 -13.54 16.80
CA THR A 156 -0.95 -14.39 15.61
C THR A 156 0.01 -13.83 14.57
N GLY A 157 0.33 -12.54 14.64
CA GLY A 157 1.05 -11.81 13.58
C GLY A 157 0.25 -11.60 12.30
N ARG A 158 -1.08 -11.88 12.32
CA ARG A 158 -1.98 -11.77 11.18
C ARG A 158 -3.12 -10.80 11.50
N ALA A 159 -3.55 -10.03 10.50
CA ALA A 159 -4.73 -9.17 10.55
C ALA A 159 -5.55 -9.40 9.27
N THR A 160 -6.62 -10.19 9.35
CA THR A 160 -7.42 -10.59 8.16
C THR A 160 -8.50 -9.59 7.79
N ASN A 161 -8.89 -8.71 8.71
CA ASN A 161 -9.86 -7.64 8.40
C ASN A 161 -9.20 -6.28 8.16
N LEU A 162 -7.86 -6.26 8.05
CA LEU A 162 -7.07 -5.02 7.92
C LEU A 162 -7.58 -4.11 6.80
N GLU A 163 -7.89 -4.66 5.61
CA GLU A 163 -8.36 -3.88 4.46
C GLU A 163 -9.63 -3.07 4.73
N LYS A 164 -10.45 -3.47 5.71
CA LYS A 164 -11.72 -2.80 6.03
C LYS A 164 -11.56 -1.64 7.02
N MET A 165 -10.42 -1.53 7.69
CA MET A 165 -10.19 -0.62 8.82
C MET A 165 -8.74 -0.15 8.86
N ALA A 166 -8.08 -0.04 7.70
CA ALA A 166 -6.64 0.16 7.61
C ALA A 166 -6.20 1.51 8.22
N ASP A 167 -7.04 2.53 8.13
CA ASP A 167 -6.87 3.85 8.72
C ASP A 167 -6.91 3.81 10.26
N ASP A 168 -7.98 3.28 10.84
CA ASP A 168 -8.11 3.18 12.29
C ASP A 168 -7.07 2.21 12.89
N LEU A 169 -6.79 1.12 12.17
CA LEU A 169 -5.79 0.14 12.60
C LEU A 169 -4.36 0.68 12.48
N LEU A 170 -4.08 1.59 11.52
CA LEU A 170 -2.82 2.32 11.47
C LEU A 170 -2.64 3.19 12.73
N ALA A 171 -3.68 3.94 13.10
CA ALA A 171 -3.66 4.77 14.31
C ALA A 171 -3.42 3.93 15.57
N ALA A 172 -4.11 2.80 15.70
CA ALA A 172 -3.91 1.86 16.81
C ALA A 172 -2.50 1.25 16.80
N ALA A 173 -2.00 0.83 15.64
CA ALA A 173 -0.66 0.24 15.51
C ALA A 173 0.44 1.23 15.91
N ASP A 174 0.32 2.49 15.50
CA ASP A 174 1.26 3.56 15.89
C ASP A 174 1.20 3.81 17.40
N LYS A 175 -0.01 3.97 17.96
CA LYS A 175 -0.22 4.19 19.40
C LYS A 175 0.39 3.09 20.27
N TYR A 176 0.28 1.82 19.87
CA TYR A 176 0.79 0.68 20.64
C TYR A 176 2.17 0.19 20.17
N ALA A 177 2.85 0.96 19.31
CA ALA A 177 4.18 0.66 18.79
C ALA A 177 4.29 -0.75 18.17
N LEU A 178 3.37 -1.06 17.25
CA LEU A 178 3.28 -2.32 16.51
C LEU A 178 3.80 -2.13 15.07
N ASP A 179 5.10 -1.89 14.91
CA ASP A 179 5.71 -1.46 13.64
C ASP A 179 5.33 -2.32 12.42
N ARG A 180 5.33 -3.66 12.57
CA ARG A 180 4.96 -4.55 11.47
C ARG A 180 3.49 -4.41 11.07
N LEU A 181 2.58 -4.21 12.03
CA LEU A 181 1.17 -3.97 11.72
C LEU A 181 1.00 -2.61 11.05
N LYS A 182 1.73 -1.59 11.54
CA LYS A 182 1.75 -0.25 10.96
C LYS A 182 2.11 -0.30 9.48
N VAL A 183 3.20 -0.97 9.13
CA VAL A 183 3.64 -1.13 7.72
C VAL A 183 2.63 -1.94 6.89
N MET A 184 1.98 -2.96 7.46
CA MET A 184 0.90 -3.67 6.75
C MET A 184 -0.29 -2.77 6.45
N CYS A 185 -0.65 -1.84 7.35
CA CYS A 185 -1.68 -0.83 7.10
C CYS A 185 -1.22 0.17 6.04
N GLU A 186 0.05 0.60 6.07
CA GLU A 186 0.65 1.47 5.04
C GLU A 186 0.54 0.86 3.64
N GLU A 187 0.88 -0.42 3.49
CA GLU A 187 0.78 -1.15 2.22
C GLU A 187 -0.67 -1.19 1.69
N ALA A 188 -1.63 -1.49 2.57
CA ALA A 188 -3.04 -1.57 2.19
C ALA A 188 -3.62 -0.19 1.80
N LEU A 189 -3.27 0.87 2.52
CA LEU A 189 -3.68 2.24 2.18
C LEU A 189 -3.01 2.69 0.88
N CYS A 190 -1.73 2.38 0.69
CA CYS A 190 -0.99 2.70 -0.53
C CYS A 190 -1.60 2.04 -1.77
N THR A 191 -2.01 0.77 -1.67
CA THR A 191 -2.63 0.02 -2.77
C THR A 191 -3.96 0.62 -3.21
N ASN A 192 -4.65 1.32 -2.31
CA ASN A 192 -5.95 1.96 -2.55
C ASN A 192 -5.85 3.46 -2.81
N LEU A 193 -4.63 4.01 -3.03
CA LEU A 193 -4.45 5.42 -3.34
C LEU A 193 -5.16 5.80 -4.64
N SER A 194 -5.86 6.93 -4.60
CA SER A 194 -6.60 7.51 -5.71
C SER A 194 -6.51 9.03 -5.67
N ILE A 195 -6.93 9.68 -6.76
CA ILE A 195 -6.97 11.15 -6.82
C ILE A 195 -7.89 11.71 -5.72
N ASP A 196 -8.96 10.98 -5.39
CA ASP A 196 -9.98 11.42 -4.46
C ASP A 196 -9.55 11.30 -2.99
N ASN A 197 -8.65 10.37 -2.66
CA ASN A 197 -8.28 10.07 -1.26
C ASN A 197 -6.82 10.38 -0.89
N VAL A 198 -5.96 10.73 -1.85
CA VAL A 198 -4.51 10.88 -1.59
C VAL A 198 -4.19 12.01 -0.62
N ALA A 199 -4.98 13.09 -0.62
CA ALA A 199 -4.78 14.19 0.31
C ALA A 199 -5.05 13.77 1.76
N ASP A 200 -6.19 13.10 2.00
CA ASP A 200 -6.57 12.59 3.32
C ASP A 200 -5.60 11.50 3.80
N THR A 201 -5.19 10.61 2.88
CA THR A 201 -4.20 9.56 3.17
C THR A 201 -2.84 10.15 3.54
N LEU A 202 -2.42 11.23 2.89
CA LEU A 202 -1.17 11.93 3.23
C LEU A 202 -1.22 12.56 4.62
N ILE A 203 -2.35 13.19 4.99
CA ILE A 203 -2.57 13.77 6.32
C ILE A 203 -2.52 12.67 7.38
N LEU A 204 -3.23 11.56 7.14
CA LEU A 204 -3.24 10.40 8.02
C LEU A 204 -1.83 9.82 8.20
N ALA A 205 -1.07 9.71 7.10
CA ALA A 205 0.29 9.18 7.13
C ALA A 205 1.23 10.08 7.94
N ASP A 206 1.13 11.40 7.80
CA ASP A 206 1.91 12.34 8.60
C ASP A 206 1.53 12.27 10.09
N LEU A 207 0.24 12.25 10.39
CA LEU A 207 -0.29 12.19 11.75
C LEU A 207 0.22 10.98 12.53
N HIS A 208 0.30 9.83 11.87
CA HIS A 208 0.75 8.56 12.48
C HIS A 208 2.19 8.22 12.15
N SER A 209 3.02 9.17 11.71
CA SER A 209 4.44 8.94 11.38
C SER A 209 4.66 7.70 10.49
N ALA A 210 3.81 7.54 9.47
CA ALA A 210 3.81 6.43 8.53
C ALA A 210 4.63 6.82 7.29
N ASP A 211 5.96 6.72 7.43
CA ASP A 211 6.91 7.31 6.50
C ASP A 211 6.85 6.71 5.09
N GLN A 212 6.58 5.41 4.94
CA GLN A 212 6.53 4.75 3.64
C GLN A 212 5.27 5.19 2.88
N LEU A 213 4.12 5.16 3.56
CA LEU A 213 2.85 5.64 3.00
C LEU A 213 2.93 7.13 2.63
N LYS A 214 3.53 7.95 3.50
CA LYS A 214 3.73 9.38 3.22
C LYS A 214 4.57 9.60 1.96
N ALA A 215 5.68 8.88 1.82
CA ALA A 215 6.52 8.97 0.62
C ALA A 215 5.76 8.57 -0.65
N GLN A 216 5.00 7.46 -0.61
CA GLN A 216 4.21 6.99 -1.73
C GLN A 216 3.07 7.94 -2.10
N ALA A 217 2.39 8.53 -1.12
CA ALA A 217 1.35 9.54 -1.37
C ALA A 217 1.93 10.80 -2.04
N ILE A 218 3.11 11.28 -1.60
CA ILE A 218 3.81 12.41 -2.23
C ILE A 218 4.22 12.07 -3.67
N GLU A 219 4.76 10.87 -3.90
CA GLU A 219 5.14 10.40 -5.24
C GLU A 219 3.92 10.32 -6.17
N TYR A 220 2.79 9.84 -5.67
CA TYR A 220 1.53 9.80 -6.40
C TYR A 220 1.07 11.20 -6.79
N ILE A 221 1.06 12.15 -5.85
CA ILE A 221 0.71 13.57 -6.12
C ILE A 221 1.63 14.17 -7.19
N ASN A 222 2.94 13.96 -7.07
CA ASN A 222 3.90 14.47 -8.05
C ASN A 222 3.65 13.91 -9.45
N THR A 223 3.31 12.62 -9.55
CA THR A 223 2.97 11.96 -10.81
C THR A 223 1.72 12.56 -11.44
N LEU A 224 0.66 12.82 -10.65
CA LEU A 224 -0.55 13.48 -11.14
C LEU A 224 -0.27 14.90 -11.68
N VAL A 225 0.56 15.67 -10.97
CA VAL A 225 0.95 17.02 -11.40
C VAL A 225 1.72 16.97 -12.72
N LEU A 226 2.65 16.02 -12.87
CA LEU A 226 3.40 15.84 -14.11
C LEU A 226 2.48 15.47 -15.29
N VAL A 227 1.54 14.54 -15.08
CA VAL A 227 0.57 14.15 -16.11
C VAL A 227 -0.31 15.33 -16.52
N SER A 228 -0.79 16.13 -15.56
CA SER A 228 -1.59 17.33 -15.84
C SER A 228 -0.78 18.39 -16.62
N LEU A 229 0.48 18.63 -16.23
CA LEU A 229 1.38 19.55 -16.94
C LEU A 229 1.66 19.10 -18.38
N CYS A 230 1.82 17.80 -18.62
CA CYS A 230 1.97 17.23 -19.96
C CYS A 230 0.68 17.30 -20.79
N SER A 231 -0.51 17.27 -20.15
CA SER A 231 -1.80 17.22 -20.83
C SER A 231 -2.38 18.60 -21.17
N PHE A 232 -2.05 19.64 -20.40
CA PHE A 232 -2.65 20.98 -20.53
C PHE A 232 -1.65 22.11 -20.85
N GLY A 233 -0.34 21.83 -20.89
CA GLY A 233 0.66 22.88 -21.11
C GLY A 233 0.74 23.91 -19.97
N THR A 234 1.41 25.04 -20.23
CA THR A 234 1.92 25.99 -19.22
C THR A 234 0.87 26.73 -18.36
N GLU A 235 -0.42 26.57 -18.59
CA GLU A 235 -1.48 27.31 -17.87
C GLU A 235 -1.55 26.97 -16.36
N TRP A 236 -1.25 25.73 -15.97
CA TRP A 236 -1.38 25.30 -14.56
C TRP A 236 -0.29 25.85 -13.63
N ARG A 237 0.86 26.31 -14.16
CA ARG A 237 1.92 26.94 -13.32
C ARG A 237 1.40 28.16 -12.56
N ARG A 238 0.44 28.90 -13.11
CA ARG A 238 -0.16 30.07 -12.46
C ARG A 238 -1.08 29.73 -11.28
N LEU A 239 -1.62 28.51 -11.24
CA LEU A 239 -2.59 28.09 -10.22
C LEU A 239 -1.92 27.46 -8.99
N LEU A 240 -0.75 26.82 -9.15
CA LEU A 240 -0.09 26.07 -8.08
C LEU A 240 1.09 26.80 -7.41
N GLU A 241 1.64 27.85 -8.03
CA GLU A 241 2.68 28.71 -7.43
C GLU A 241 2.36 29.25 -6.02
N PRO A 242 1.10 29.57 -5.67
CA PRO A 242 0.75 30.01 -4.32
C PRO A 242 0.74 28.89 -3.28
N LEU A 243 0.52 27.63 -3.70
CA LEU A 243 0.40 26.47 -2.80
C LEU A 243 1.78 25.87 -2.47
N LEU A 244 2.69 25.84 -3.45
CA LEU A 244 4.08 25.38 -3.26
C LEU A 244 4.97 26.34 -2.45
N LYS A 245 4.56 27.61 -2.28
CA LYS A 245 5.30 28.61 -1.47
C LYS A 245 4.90 28.60 0.01
N ARG A 246 4.00 27.71 0.44
CA ARG A 246 3.48 27.65 1.82
C ARG A 246 3.85 26.38 2.59
N THR A 247 4.66 25.52 1.98
CA THR A 247 5.40 24.42 2.63
C THR A 247 6.88 24.76 2.63
#